data_AF-A0A8J7RG63-F1
#
_entry.id   AF-A0A8J7RG63-F1
#
_cell.length_a   1.000
_cell.length_b   1.000
_cell.length_c   1.000
_cell.angle_alpha   90.00
_cell.angle_beta   90.00
_cell.angle_gamma   90.00
#
_symmetry.space_group_name_H-M   'P 1'
#
loop_
_entity.id
_entity.type
_entity.pdbx_description
1 polymer ?
#
loop_
_entity_poly.entity_id
_entity_poly.type
_entity_poly.pdbx_seq_one_letter_code
_entity_poly.pdbx_strand_id
1 'polypeptide(L)'
;MALTRSVGIRLPISEIRNGTYIETSGQWESNYIESEKYGKITRVVLYGIISSKYTNLVKEFSAYTIDDLTEEVRVVGFKGMSKIMNEFEKDDIVLIIGKVKKDKENEIYISPEIIKNVSIDNMILNTIENF
;
A
#
# COMPACT_ATOMS: atom_id res chain seq x y z
N MET A 1 18.83 -5.15 -20.18
CA MET A 1 18.67 -4.44 -18.89
C MET A 1 18.17 -5.46 -17.88
N ALA A 2 18.91 -5.71 -16.81
CA ALA A 2 18.56 -6.76 -15.84
C ALA A 2 17.29 -6.36 -15.07
N LEU A 3 16.28 -7.23 -15.08
CA LEU A 3 15.10 -7.11 -14.23
C LEU A 3 15.56 -7.16 -12.76
N THR A 4 15.69 -6.00 -12.13
CA THR A 4 16.04 -5.92 -10.71
C THR A 4 14.79 -6.27 -9.91
N ARG A 5 14.92 -7.25 -9.01
CA ARG A 5 13.80 -7.66 -8.14
C ARG A 5 13.37 -6.47 -7.29
N SER A 6 12.13 -6.02 -7.48
CA SER A 6 11.54 -5.02 -6.59
C SER A 6 11.37 -5.60 -5.19
N VAL A 7 12.01 -5.00 -4.20
CA VAL A 7 11.90 -5.35 -2.78
C VAL A 7 10.87 -4.43 -2.14
N GLY A 8 10.03 -4.96 -1.25
CA GLY A 8 9.11 -4.14 -0.48
C GLY A 8 9.87 -3.34 0.58
N ILE A 9 9.68 -2.03 0.61
CA ILE A 9 10.31 -1.13 1.59
C ILE A 9 9.30 -0.83 2.70
N ARG A 10 9.73 -0.96 3.96
CA ARG A 10 8.96 -0.46 5.11
C ARG A 10 9.25 1.03 5.29
N LEU A 11 8.19 1.82 5.41
CA LEU A 11 8.22 3.27 5.53
C LEU A 11 6.87 3.79 6.04
N PRO A 12 6.81 4.98 6.65
CA PRO A 12 5.56 5.62 7.02
C PRO A 12 4.79 6.09 5.78
N ILE A 13 3.45 6.07 5.82
CA ILE A 13 2.57 6.44 4.71
C ILE A 13 2.79 7.88 4.27
N SER A 14 3.13 8.78 5.20
CA SER A 14 3.50 10.16 4.89
C SER A 14 4.61 10.28 3.82
N GLU A 15 5.56 9.33 3.75
CA GLU A 15 6.64 9.34 2.75
C GLU A 15 6.15 8.93 1.35
N ILE A 16 5.04 8.18 1.27
CA ILE A 16 4.36 7.87 0.00
C ILE A 16 3.69 9.14 -0.54
N ARG A 17 3.03 9.90 0.34
CA ARG A 17 2.30 11.13 0.00
C ARG A 17 3.24 12.26 -0.41
N ASN A 18 4.39 12.37 0.25
CA ASN A 18 5.38 13.43 0.00
C ASN A 18 6.27 13.14 -1.22
N GLY A 19 6.34 11.88 -1.67
CA GLY A 19 7.16 11.49 -2.80
C GLY A 19 6.54 11.85 -4.16
N THR A 20 7.37 11.87 -5.20
CA THR A 20 6.91 12.16 -6.57
C THR A 20 6.66 10.85 -7.32
N TYR A 21 5.42 10.61 -7.75
CA TYR A 21 5.09 9.44 -8.57
C TYR A 21 5.58 9.62 -10.01
N ILE A 22 6.41 8.68 -10.48
CA ILE A 22 7.00 8.65 -11.81
C ILE A 22 6.39 7.49 -12.62
N GLU A 23 5.81 7.82 -13.76
CA GLU A 23 5.35 6.86 -14.75
C GLU A 23 6.50 6.49 -15.69
N THR A 24 6.77 5.19 -15.80
CA THR A 24 7.81 4.67 -16.68
C THR A 24 7.20 4.26 -18.01
N SER A 25 7.84 4.62 -19.12
CA SER A 25 7.37 4.31 -20.48
C SER A 25 7.71 2.89 -20.94
N GLY A 26 8.63 2.20 -20.27
CA GLY A 26 9.03 0.84 -20.60
C GLY A 26 7.97 -0.19 -20.18
N GLN A 27 7.61 -1.11 -21.09
CA GLN A 27 6.67 -2.21 -20.82
C GLN A 27 7.06 -3.08 -19.60
N TRP A 28 8.35 -3.10 -19.27
CA TRP A 28 8.93 -3.91 -18.19
C TRP A 28 9.41 -3.08 -17.00
N GLU A 29 9.23 -1.77 -17.06
CA GLU A 29 9.56 -0.88 -15.96
C GLU A 29 8.33 -0.66 -15.09
N SER A 30 8.54 -0.69 -13.78
CA SER A 30 7.48 -0.41 -12.83
C SER A 30 7.48 1.07 -12.53
N ASN A 31 6.30 1.68 -12.56
CA ASN A 31 6.07 2.98 -11.95
C ASN A 31 6.52 2.95 -10.49
N TYR A 32 6.99 4.09 -10.00
CA TYR A 32 7.58 4.19 -8.69
C TYR A 32 7.33 5.57 -8.10
N ILE A 33 7.55 5.69 -6.80
CA ILE A 33 7.62 6.97 -6.09
C ILE A 33 9.09 7.28 -5.88
N GLU A 34 9.54 8.44 -6.34
CA GLU A 34 10.87 8.97 -6.03
C GLU A 34 10.78 9.65 -4.65
N SER A 35 11.55 9.13 -3.70
CA SER A 35 11.70 9.66 -2.35
C SER A 35 13.16 10.02 -2.09
N GLU A 36 13.41 11.19 -1.50
CA GLU A 36 14.77 11.61 -1.12
C GLU A 36 15.39 10.65 -0.08
N LYS A 37 14.56 10.08 0.81
CA LYS A 37 14.99 9.22 1.91
C LYS A 37 15.09 7.75 1.51
N TYR A 38 14.16 7.25 0.69
CA TYR A 38 14.06 5.83 0.35
C TYR A 38 14.42 5.49 -1.11
N GLY A 39 14.74 6.50 -1.93
CA GLY A 39 15.01 6.33 -3.35
C GLY A 39 13.74 5.89 -4.11
N LYS A 40 13.91 4.95 -5.04
CA LYS A 40 12.82 4.46 -5.89
C LYS A 40 11.95 3.41 -5.19
N ILE A 41 10.75 3.81 -4.80
CA ILE A 41 9.77 2.94 -4.14
C ILE A 41 8.79 2.40 -5.18
N THR A 42 8.88 1.10 -5.47
CA THR A 42 7.92 0.40 -6.35
C THR A 42 6.92 -0.46 -5.58
N ARG A 43 7.33 -0.93 -4.39
CA ARG A 43 6.57 -1.81 -3.52
C ARG A 43 6.80 -1.38 -2.07
N VAL A 44 5.73 -1.40 -1.31
CA VAL A 44 5.69 -0.97 0.09
C VAL A 44 5.30 -2.13 0.99
N VAL A 45 5.73 -2.04 2.25
CA VAL A 45 5.29 -2.88 3.36
C VAL A 45 4.75 -1.93 4.42
N LEU A 46 3.43 -1.94 4.62
CA LEU A 46 2.72 -1.01 5.48
C LEU A 46 2.11 -1.75 6.67
N TYR A 47 2.15 -1.10 7.83
CA TYR A 47 1.34 -1.45 8.99
C TYR A 47 0.33 -0.32 9.18
N GLY A 48 -0.93 -0.65 9.46
CA GLY A 48 -1.93 0.37 9.74
C GLY A 48 -3.28 -0.19 10.12
N ILE A 49 -4.17 0.70 10.50
CA ILE A 49 -5.53 0.42 10.93
C ILE A 49 -6.45 0.64 9.72
N ILE A 50 -7.41 -0.26 9.50
CA ILE A 50 -8.46 -0.05 8.50
C ILE A 50 -9.43 1.02 9.01
N SER A 51 -9.23 2.28 8.61
CA SER A 51 -10.06 3.42 9.03
C SER A 51 -11.41 3.45 8.29
N SER A 52 -11.46 2.96 7.05
CA SER A 52 -12.69 2.77 6.30
C SER A 52 -12.61 1.62 5.28
N LYS A 53 -13.77 1.03 4.99
CA LYS A 53 -13.95 -0.12 4.09
C LYS A 53 -15.07 0.13 3.10
N TYR A 54 -14.79 -0.07 1.82
CA TYR A 54 -15.78 -0.14 0.75
C TYR A 54 -15.60 -1.44 -0.04
N THR A 55 -16.70 -2.15 -0.30
CA THR A 55 -16.70 -3.39 -1.09
C THR A 55 -17.84 -3.36 -2.11
N ASN A 56 -17.54 -3.81 -3.33
CA ASN A 56 -18.50 -4.07 -4.39
C ASN A 56 -18.34 -5.51 -4.89
N LEU A 57 -19.23 -6.40 -4.44
CA LEU A 57 -19.16 -7.83 -4.75
C LEU A 57 -19.37 -8.13 -6.24
N VAL A 58 -20.24 -7.37 -6.91
CA VAL A 58 -20.54 -7.57 -8.34
C VAL A 58 -19.35 -7.20 -9.21
N LYS A 59 -18.64 -6.11 -8.87
CA LYS A 59 -17.45 -5.65 -9.60
C LYS A 59 -16.16 -6.32 -9.14
N GLU A 60 -16.24 -7.24 -8.16
CA GLU A 60 -15.09 -7.83 -7.46
C GLU A 60 -14.04 -6.77 -7.09
N PHE A 61 -14.48 -5.72 -6.39
CA PHE A 61 -13.68 -4.55 -6.06
C PHE A 61 -13.77 -4.24 -4.56
N SER A 62 -12.64 -4.00 -3.91
CA SER A 62 -12.58 -3.53 -2.52
C SER A 62 -11.58 -2.38 -2.41
N ALA A 63 -11.94 -1.34 -1.67
CA ALA A 63 -11.10 -0.17 -1.42
C ALA A 63 -11.11 0.17 0.07
N TYR A 64 -9.96 0.06 0.72
CA TYR A 64 -9.76 0.37 2.14
C TYR A 64 -8.97 1.65 2.26
N THR A 65 -9.24 2.39 3.32
CA THR A 65 -8.37 3.48 3.77
C THR A 65 -7.60 2.97 4.97
N ILE A 66 -6.28 3.07 4.91
CA ILE A 66 -5.35 2.56 5.92
C ILE A 66 -4.64 3.74 6.54
N ASP A 67 -4.68 3.84 7.86
CA ASP A 67 -4.04 4.88 8.66
C ASP A 67 -2.89 4.27 9.47
N ASP A 68 -1.68 4.82 9.35
CA ASP A 68 -0.49 4.40 10.10
C ASP A 68 -0.06 5.40 11.19
N LEU A 69 -0.94 6.35 11.53
CA LEU A 69 -0.74 7.50 12.41
C LEU A 69 0.13 8.63 11.82
N THR A 70 0.67 8.48 10.62
CA THR A 70 1.36 9.56 9.89
C THR A 70 0.51 10.15 8.79
N GLU A 71 -0.24 9.30 8.08
CA GLU A 71 -1.17 9.68 7.01
C GLU A 71 -2.08 8.49 6.64
N GLU A 72 -3.03 8.70 5.74
CA GLU A 72 -3.95 7.70 5.22
C GLU A 72 -3.68 7.36 3.74
N VAL A 73 -3.65 6.08 3.39
CA VAL A 73 -3.56 5.65 1.97
C VAL A 73 -4.69 4.73 1.57
N ARG A 74 -5.14 4.86 0.32
CA ARG A 74 -6.09 3.92 -0.26
C ARG A 74 -5.38 2.63 -0.66
N VAL A 75 -5.97 1.51 -0.28
CA VAL A 75 -5.56 0.17 -0.70
C VAL A 75 -6.68 -0.44 -1.52
N VAL A 76 -6.38 -0.79 -2.77
CA VAL A 76 -7.40 -1.17 -3.76
C VAL A 76 -7.13 -2.56 -4.32
N GLY A 77 -8.02 -3.49 -4.01
CA GLY A 77 -8.01 -4.87 -4.49
C GLY A 77 -9.06 -5.12 -5.57
N PHE A 78 -8.69 -5.94 -6.55
CA PHE A 78 -9.57 -6.41 -7.61
C PHE A 78 -9.65 -7.94 -7.61
N LYS A 79 -10.75 -8.51 -8.12
CA LYS A 79 -10.94 -9.94 -8.34
C LYS A 79 -10.66 -10.76 -7.07
N GLY A 80 -9.76 -11.74 -7.16
CA GLY A 80 -9.37 -12.60 -6.04
C GLY A 80 -8.87 -11.82 -4.81
N MET A 81 -8.16 -10.71 -5.02
CA MET A 81 -7.69 -9.88 -3.91
C MET A 81 -8.84 -9.14 -3.22
N SER A 82 -9.88 -8.73 -3.95
CA SER A 82 -11.09 -8.16 -3.33
C SER A 82 -11.79 -9.18 -2.42
N LYS A 83 -11.83 -10.46 -2.82
CA LYS A 83 -12.40 -11.54 -1.98
C LYS A 83 -11.61 -11.71 -0.68
N ILE A 84 -10.28 -11.75 -0.75
CA ILE A 84 -9.40 -11.83 0.43
C ILE A 84 -9.60 -10.62 1.34
N MET A 85 -9.58 -9.41 0.76
CA MET A 85 -9.77 -8.18 1.53
C MET A 85 -11.09 -8.22 2.32
N ASN A 86 -12.18 -8.76 1.75
CA ASN A 86 -13.48 -8.79 2.42
C ASN A 86 -13.52 -9.59 3.72
N GLU A 87 -12.50 -10.39 4.03
CA GLU A 87 -12.33 -11.10 5.31
C GLU A 87 -11.89 -10.18 6.47
N PHE A 88 -11.50 -8.94 6.17
CA PHE A 88 -11.02 -7.94 7.13
C PHE A 88 -12.09 -6.89 7.40
N GLU A 89 -12.16 -6.37 8.62
CA GLU A 89 -13.13 -5.36 9.04
C GLU A 89 -12.50 -4.02 9.40
N LYS A 90 -13.36 -3.00 9.52
CA LYS A 90 -12.94 -1.71 10.07
C LYS A 90 -12.33 -1.94 11.47
N ASP A 91 -11.32 -1.15 11.79
CA ASP A 91 -10.57 -1.17 13.05
C ASP A 91 -9.59 -2.37 13.19
N ASP A 92 -9.54 -3.28 12.20
CA ASP A 92 -8.47 -4.29 12.14
C ASP A 92 -7.10 -3.64 11.92
N ILE A 93 -6.09 -4.19 12.60
CA ILE A 93 -4.69 -3.82 12.42
C ILE A 93 -4.06 -4.79 11.42
N VAL A 94 -3.55 -4.25 10.31
CA VAL A 94 -3.11 -5.05 9.17
C VAL A 94 -1.69 -4.74 8.73
N LEU A 95 -1.00 -5.79 8.27
CA LEU A 95 0.20 -5.71 7.45
C LEU A 95 -0.20 -5.85 5.99
N ILE A 96 0.24 -4.91 5.16
CA ILE A 96 -0.03 -4.87 3.72
C ILE A 96 1.28 -4.83 2.96
N ILE A 97 1.45 -5.73 2.00
CA ILE A 97 2.53 -5.65 1.01
C ILE A 97 1.88 -5.37 -0.34
N GLY A 98 2.28 -4.30 -1.01
CA GLY A 98 1.63 -3.91 -2.25
C GLY A 98 2.46 -2.99 -3.12
N LYS A 99 2.02 -2.85 -4.38
CA LYS A 99 2.66 -1.97 -5.37
C LYS A 99 2.04 -0.59 -5.33
N VAL A 100 2.88 0.44 -5.47
CA VAL A 100 2.40 1.80 -5.66
C VAL A 100 1.75 1.92 -7.04
N LYS A 101 0.62 2.60 -7.10
CA LYS A 101 -0.15 2.86 -8.31
C LYS A 101 -0.72 4.26 -8.24
N LYS A 102 -1.16 4.75 -9.39
CA LYS A 102 -1.84 6.03 -9.54
C LYS A 102 -3.13 5.81 -10.29
N ASP A 103 -4.21 6.41 -9.81
CA ASP A 103 -5.50 6.34 -10.48
C ASP A 103 -5.66 7.44 -11.55
N LYS A 104 -6.85 7.52 -12.14
CA LYS A 104 -7.14 8.50 -13.20
C LYS A 104 -7.25 9.93 -12.69
N GLU A 105 -7.46 10.12 -11.39
CA GLU A 105 -7.59 11.43 -10.74
C GLU A 105 -6.24 11.92 -10.18
N ASN A 106 -5.16 11.19 -10.45
CA ASN A 106 -3.81 11.40 -9.96
C ASN A 106 -3.58 11.02 -8.50
N GLU A 107 -4.51 10.31 -7.85
CA GLU A 107 -4.33 9.86 -6.48
C GLU A 107 -3.48 8.59 -6.43
N ILE A 108 -2.51 8.58 -5.50
CA ILE A 108 -1.66 7.43 -5.25
C ILE A 108 -2.44 6.43 -4.40
N TYR A 109 -2.42 5.16 -4.80
CA TYR A 109 -2.99 4.06 -4.04
C TYR A 109 -2.07 2.85 -4.07
N ILE A 110 -2.28 1.93 -3.12
CA ILE A 110 -1.55 0.68 -3.04
C ILE A 110 -2.42 -0.44 -3.61
N SER A 111 -1.89 -1.16 -4.60
CA SER A 111 -2.47 -2.41 -5.05
C SER A 111 -1.88 -3.55 -4.22
N PRO A 112 -2.64 -4.17 -3.31
CA PRO A 112 -2.10 -5.15 -2.38
C PRO A 112 -1.81 -6.46 -3.10
N GLU A 113 -0.70 -7.08 -2.72
CA GLU A 113 -0.31 -8.44 -3.06
C GLU A 113 -0.50 -9.37 -1.86
N ILE A 114 -0.37 -8.85 -0.63
CA ILE A 114 -0.62 -9.54 0.64
C ILE A 114 -1.31 -8.57 1.59
N ILE A 115 -2.30 -9.07 2.34
CA ILE A 115 -2.90 -8.42 3.51
C ILE A 115 -3.01 -9.47 4.63
N LYS A 116 -2.66 -9.11 5.87
CA LYS A 116 -2.70 -10.00 7.03
C LYS A 116 -3.04 -9.24 8.31
N ASN A 117 -3.79 -9.87 9.20
CA ASN A 117 -4.02 -9.35 10.55
C ASN A 117 -2.73 -9.44 11.37
N VAL A 118 -2.47 -8.41 12.16
CA VAL A 118 -1.32 -8.33 13.07
C VAL A 118 -1.75 -7.74 14.41
N SER A 119 -0.96 -8.00 15.46
CA SER A 119 -1.18 -7.41 16.78
C SER A 119 -0.75 -5.95 16.83
N ILE A 120 -1.28 -5.22 17.81
CA ILE A 120 -0.85 -3.84 18.11
C ILE A 120 0.66 -3.75 18.42
N ASP A 121 1.22 -4.78 19.06
CA ASP A 121 2.67 -4.85 19.36
C ASP A 121 3.52 -4.76 18.10
N ASN A 122 3.10 -5.42 17.00
CA ASN A 122 3.80 -5.36 15.73
C ASN A 122 3.71 -3.97 15.08
N MET A 123 2.56 -3.31 15.21
CA MET A 123 2.38 -1.94 14.72
C MET A 123 3.27 -0.96 15.48
N ILE A 124 3.29 -1.05 16.82
CA ILE A 124 4.15 -0.22 17.69
C ILE A 124 5.63 -0.46 17.36
N LEU A 125 6.05 -1.72 17.21
CA LEU A 125 7.42 -2.04 16.82
C LEU A 125 7.79 -1.39 15.49
N ASN A 126 6.90 -1.45 14.49
CA ASN A 126 7.13 -0.82 13.20
C ASN A 126 7.30 0.70 13.31
N THR A 127 6.51 1.37 14.16
CA THR A 127 6.66 2.79 14.44
C THR A 127 8.04 3.09 15.03
N ILE A 128 8.52 2.32 16.01
CA ILE A 128 9.83 2.54 16.64
C ILE A 128 10.99 2.32 15.65
N GLU A 129 10.86 1.35 14.75
CA GLU A 129 11.93 0.98 13.81
C GLU A 129 12.04 1.91 12.59
N ASN A 130 10.93 2.51 12.15
CA ASN A 130 10.86 3.14 10.82
C ASN A 130 10.40 4.61 10.81
N PHE A 131 9.94 5.13 11.96
CA PHE A 131 9.47 6.52 12.09
C PHE A 131 10.51 7.31 12.89
#